data_AF-A0A6A5WWD1-F1
#
_entry.id   AF-A0A6A5WWD1-F1
#
_cell.length_a   1.000
_cell.length_b   1.000
_cell.length_c   1.000
_cell.angle_alpha   90.00
_cell.angle_beta   90.00
_cell.angle_gamma   90.00
#
_symmetry.space_group_name_H-M   'P 1'
#
loop_
_entity.id
_entity.type
_entity.pdbx_description
1 polymer ?
#
loop_
_entity_poly.entity_id
_entity_poly.type
_entity_poly.pdbx_seq_one_letter_code
_entity_poly.pdbx_strand_id
1 'polypeptide(L)'
;MVPAASNNTHTPTAPDFNPSLTRASTIASNRALQLSNHLIHSTTNMSASTTPQPAQAATTVGTNIDADVPDIYNHLPALPQNWPEAHPDFLHSQPPVEPDLTKGFSVFTAGSIEMGRAIKWQTRLVDVLRPLPVTVCNPRRGMWETHKTPEANDNAFQVQVKWELSCLEKVSVICFYFDRETLSPVTLLELGLWAHSKKVVVCCPTGFWKGGNVRIVCERYGIPFAETFSELVPEIVKMLHEKGMDSQWTLPALPVVKPLPKN
;
A
#
# COMPACT_ATOMS: atom_id res chain seq x y z
N MET A 1 -29.37 71.40 42.26
CA MET A 1 -29.59 69.93 42.18
C MET A 1 -30.51 69.63 41.01
N VAL A 2 -29.95 69.31 39.85
CA VAL A 2 -30.50 68.48 38.74
C VAL A 2 -29.25 68.09 37.90
N PRO A 3 -29.05 66.83 37.48
CA PRO A 3 -27.74 66.37 36.98
C PRO A 3 -27.55 66.56 35.46
N ALA A 4 -26.28 66.57 35.07
CA ALA A 4 -25.77 66.72 33.72
C ALA A 4 -26.15 65.55 32.80
N ALA A 5 -26.62 65.85 31.59
CA ALA A 5 -26.72 64.89 30.49
C ALA A 5 -25.38 64.81 29.75
N SER A 6 -24.69 63.67 29.87
CA SER A 6 -23.49 63.36 29.09
C SER A 6 -23.87 62.73 27.75
N ASN A 7 -23.49 63.40 26.66
CA ASN A 7 -23.49 62.83 25.32
C ASN A 7 -22.49 61.66 25.25
N ASN A 8 -22.98 60.45 25.01
CA ASN A 8 -22.14 59.34 24.52
C ASN A 8 -22.31 59.22 23.01
N THR A 9 -21.32 59.69 22.27
CA THR A 9 -21.11 59.31 20.86
C THR A 9 -20.73 57.84 20.79
N HIS A 10 -21.61 57.00 20.26
CA HIS A 10 -21.29 55.64 19.84
C HIS A 10 -20.39 55.68 18.60
N THR A 11 -19.08 55.45 18.77
CA THR A 11 -18.21 54.96 17.71
C THR A 11 -18.48 53.46 17.51
N PRO A 12 -18.70 52.97 16.27
CA PRO A 12 -18.76 51.53 16.04
C PRO A 12 -17.36 50.95 16.22
N THR A 13 -17.19 50.08 17.20
CA THR A 13 -16.01 49.22 17.32
C THR A 13 -15.93 48.32 16.09
N ALA A 14 -14.78 48.35 15.40
CA ALA A 14 -14.46 47.44 14.32
C ALA A 14 -14.59 45.98 14.80
N PRO A 15 -15.03 45.03 13.96
CA PRO A 15 -15.13 43.64 14.36
C PRO A 15 -13.75 43.11 14.73
N ASP A 16 -13.66 42.44 15.88
CA ASP A 16 -12.46 41.78 16.37
C ASP A 16 -11.89 40.84 15.29
N PHE A 17 -10.72 41.20 14.78
CA PHE A 17 -9.94 40.34 13.91
C PHE A 17 -9.47 39.14 14.73
N ASN A 18 -10.09 37.98 14.53
CA ASN A 18 -9.65 36.73 15.15
C ASN A 18 -8.59 36.04 14.24
N PRO A 19 -7.28 36.11 14.57
CA PRO A 19 -6.20 35.55 13.74
C PRO A 19 -6.20 34.01 13.66
N SER A 20 -7.03 33.33 14.45
CA SER A 20 -7.15 31.86 14.43
C SER A 20 -8.10 31.34 13.34
N LEU A 21 -9.14 32.11 12.99
CA LEU A 21 -10.11 31.76 11.94
C LEU A 21 -9.56 32.00 10.51
N THR A 22 -8.74 33.03 10.33
CA THR A 22 -8.06 33.33 9.06
C THR A 22 -6.94 32.32 8.74
N ARG A 23 -6.27 31.76 9.76
CA ARG A 23 -5.22 30.76 9.57
C ARG A 23 -5.80 29.39 9.15
N ALA A 24 -6.96 29.01 9.68
CA ALA A 24 -7.67 27.81 9.29
C ALA A 24 -8.23 27.90 7.85
N SER A 25 -8.78 29.06 7.44
CA SER A 25 -9.27 29.25 6.07
C SER A 25 -8.13 29.31 5.04
N THR A 26 -6.96 29.83 5.42
CA THR A 26 -5.77 29.86 4.57
C THR A 26 -5.17 28.46 4.37
N ILE A 27 -5.14 27.62 5.40
CA ILE A 27 -4.67 26.22 5.30
C ILE A 27 -5.64 25.36 4.48
N ALA A 28 -6.95 25.56 4.65
CA ALA A 28 -7.98 24.87 3.84
C ALA A 28 -7.92 25.29 2.36
N SER A 29 -7.74 26.59 2.08
CA SER A 29 -7.62 27.12 0.71
C SER A 29 -6.33 26.66 0.02
N ASN A 30 -5.22 26.57 0.75
CA ASN A 30 -3.95 26.06 0.22
C ASN A 30 -3.97 24.54 -0.04
N ARG A 31 -4.76 23.76 0.71
CA ARG A 31 -4.99 22.33 0.42
C ARG A 31 -5.92 22.10 -0.77
N ALA A 32 -6.93 22.95 -0.97
CA ALA A 32 -7.77 22.91 -2.16
C ALA A 32 -7.00 23.24 -3.45
N LEU A 33 -6.02 24.15 -3.38
CA LEU A 33 -5.11 24.47 -4.49
C LEU A 33 -4.10 23.34 -4.79
N GLN A 34 -3.58 22.65 -3.77
CA GLN A 34 -2.72 21.47 -3.99
C GLN A 34 -3.47 20.28 -4.59
N LEU A 35 -4.74 20.08 -4.22
CA LEU A 35 -5.60 19.05 -4.83
C LEU A 35 -5.97 19.41 -6.29
N SER A 36 -6.18 20.69 -6.59
CA SER A 36 -6.49 21.17 -7.94
C SER A 36 -5.30 21.04 -8.91
N ASN A 37 -4.07 21.31 -8.45
CA ASN A 37 -2.86 21.12 -9.26
C ASN A 37 -2.53 19.63 -9.52
N HIS A 38 -2.99 18.73 -8.65
CA HIS A 38 -2.78 17.29 -8.84
C HIS A 38 -3.71 16.68 -9.91
N LEU A 39 -4.83 17.34 -10.23
CA LEU A 39 -5.80 16.93 -11.26
C LEU A 39 -5.45 17.45 -12.66
N ILE A 40 -4.67 18.54 -12.79
CA ILE A 40 -4.32 19.15 -14.08
C ILE A 40 -3.28 18.32 -14.84
N HIS A 41 -2.42 17.56 -14.15
CA HIS A 41 -1.47 16.64 -14.80
C HIS A 41 -2.11 15.34 -15.31
N SER A 42 -3.40 15.11 -15.05
CA SER A 42 -4.13 13.92 -15.51
C SER A 42 -4.79 14.10 -16.87
N THR A 43 -4.87 15.34 -17.41
CA THR A 43 -5.68 15.65 -18.61
C THR A 43 -4.90 16.04 -19.86
N THR A 44 -3.56 16.05 -19.83
CA THR A 44 -2.76 16.43 -21.00
C THR A 44 -2.22 15.20 -21.72
N ASN A 45 -3.11 14.43 -22.36
CA ASN A 45 -2.80 13.55 -23.50
C ASN A 45 -4.08 12.95 -24.08
N MET A 46 -4.94 13.78 -24.68
CA MET A 46 -6.02 13.32 -25.56
C MET A 46 -6.28 14.39 -26.63
N SER A 47 -5.49 14.37 -27.69
CA SER A 47 -5.79 15.06 -28.94
C SER A 47 -5.11 14.39 -30.12
N ALA A 48 -5.79 13.42 -30.74
CA ALA A 48 -5.56 13.05 -32.14
C ALA A 48 -6.79 12.37 -32.77
N SER A 49 -7.42 13.13 -33.68
CA SER A 49 -8.11 12.73 -34.92
C SER A 49 -8.90 11.41 -35.01
N THR A 50 -10.21 11.56 -35.18
CA THR A 50 -11.17 10.55 -35.62
C THR A 50 -11.03 10.22 -37.12
N THR A 51 -10.85 8.94 -37.45
CA THR A 51 -11.29 8.37 -38.74
C THR A 51 -11.71 6.93 -38.49
N PRO A 52 -12.90 6.48 -38.92
CA PRO A 52 -13.37 5.13 -38.59
C PRO A 52 -12.75 4.08 -39.53
N GLN A 53 -11.99 3.15 -38.97
CA GLN A 53 -11.45 1.99 -39.66
C GLN A 53 -12.32 0.75 -39.33
N PRO A 54 -12.65 -0.13 -40.31
CA PRO A 54 -13.64 -1.19 -40.12
C PRO A 54 -13.19 -2.24 -39.11
N ALA A 55 -14.18 -2.76 -38.36
CA ALA A 55 -14.02 -3.70 -37.26
C ALA A 55 -13.23 -4.95 -37.65
N GLN A 56 -12.01 -5.06 -37.11
CA GLN A 56 -11.28 -6.31 -37.03
C GLN A 56 -11.57 -6.96 -35.68
N ALA A 57 -11.90 -8.25 -35.70
CA ALA A 57 -12.21 -9.05 -34.53
C ALA A 57 -11.09 -8.89 -33.48
N ALA A 58 -11.44 -8.36 -32.31
CA ALA A 58 -10.51 -8.15 -31.22
C ALA A 58 -10.11 -9.50 -30.62
N THR A 59 -8.88 -9.94 -30.93
CA THR A 59 -8.18 -10.96 -30.16
C THR A 59 -8.05 -10.47 -28.71
N THR A 60 -8.63 -11.19 -27.76
CA THR A 60 -8.56 -10.95 -26.32
C THR A 60 -7.12 -11.08 -25.82
N VAL A 61 -6.40 -9.96 -25.69
CA VAL A 61 -5.05 -9.92 -25.09
C VAL A 61 -5.18 -9.54 -23.63
N GLY A 62 -5.00 -10.49 -22.71
CA GLY A 62 -4.83 -10.22 -21.28
C GLY A 62 -3.40 -9.74 -20.97
N THR A 63 -3.23 -8.98 -19.89
CA THR A 63 -1.91 -8.61 -19.34
C THR A 63 -1.42 -9.70 -18.41
N ASN A 64 -0.21 -10.20 -18.66
CA ASN A 64 0.47 -11.10 -17.73
C ASN A 64 1.05 -10.30 -16.55
N ILE A 65 0.39 -10.30 -15.39
CA ILE A 65 0.89 -9.59 -14.20
C ILE A 65 2.01 -10.37 -13.48
N ASP A 66 2.27 -11.60 -13.91
CA ASP A 66 3.38 -12.46 -13.50
C ASP A 66 4.58 -12.38 -14.47
N ALA A 67 4.63 -11.41 -15.37
CA ALA A 67 5.85 -11.15 -16.14
C ALA A 67 6.99 -10.73 -15.19
N ASP A 68 8.23 -11.13 -15.52
CA ASP A 68 9.40 -10.71 -14.75
C ASP A 68 9.64 -9.22 -14.92
N VAL A 69 9.75 -8.52 -13.79
CA VAL A 69 10.11 -7.10 -13.72
C VAL A 69 11.50 -7.01 -13.11
N PRO A 70 12.47 -6.41 -13.82
CA PRO A 70 13.83 -6.25 -13.29
C PRO A 70 13.87 -5.40 -12.03
N ASP A 71 14.58 -5.87 -11.01
CA ASP A 71 14.86 -5.10 -9.79
C ASP A 71 16.04 -4.13 -10.02
N ILE A 72 15.79 -3.09 -10.81
CA ILE A 72 16.80 -2.12 -11.24
C ILE A 72 17.42 -1.30 -10.08
N TYR A 73 16.79 -1.32 -8.90
CA TYR A 73 17.25 -0.58 -7.72
C TYR A 73 17.76 -1.47 -6.59
N ASN A 74 17.82 -2.79 -6.83
CA ASN A 74 18.33 -3.78 -5.90
C ASN A 74 17.58 -3.74 -4.55
N HIS A 75 16.25 -3.68 -4.61
CA HIS A 75 15.39 -3.67 -3.43
C HIS A 75 15.25 -5.05 -2.80
N LEU A 76 15.42 -6.13 -3.56
CA LEU A 76 15.22 -7.51 -3.12
C LEU A 76 16.58 -8.19 -2.96
N PRO A 77 17.05 -8.42 -1.72
CA PRO A 77 18.28 -9.16 -1.50
C PRO A 77 18.19 -10.57 -2.10
N ALA A 78 19.32 -11.07 -2.62
CA ALA A 78 19.45 -12.47 -2.96
C ALA A 78 19.37 -13.33 -1.69
N LEU A 79 18.72 -14.48 -1.80
CA LEU A 79 18.75 -15.47 -0.72
C LEU A 79 20.14 -16.09 -0.61
N PRO A 80 20.71 -16.21 0.60
CA PRO A 80 21.92 -16.99 0.84
C PRO A 80 21.77 -18.42 0.31
N GLN A 81 22.88 -19.00 -0.17
CA GLN A 81 22.89 -20.35 -0.74
C GLN A 81 22.39 -21.43 0.24
N ASN A 82 22.56 -21.21 1.54
CA ASN A 82 22.16 -22.09 2.63
C ASN A 82 20.86 -21.65 3.32
N TRP A 83 19.94 -21.01 2.60
CA TRP A 83 18.63 -20.67 3.17
C TRP A 83 17.89 -21.93 3.61
N PRO A 84 17.22 -21.94 4.79
CA PRO A 84 16.61 -23.16 5.30
C PRO A 84 15.55 -23.77 4.37
N GLU A 85 15.30 -25.06 4.56
CA GLU A 85 14.23 -25.77 3.87
C GLU A 85 12.85 -25.28 4.28
N ALA A 86 11.85 -25.54 3.44
CA ALA A 86 10.48 -25.17 3.75
C ALA A 86 9.96 -25.98 4.94
N HIS A 87 9.22 -25.33 5.83
CA HIS A 87 8.53 -26.01 6.92
C HIS A 87 7.41 -26.89 6.35
N PRO A 88 7.14 -28.10 6.90
CA PRO A 88 6.05 -28.96 6.44
C PRO A 88 4.66 -28.29 6.45
N ASP A 89 4.43 -27.42 7.44
CA ASP A 89 3.18 -26.65 7.58
C ASP A 89 3.19 -25.30 6.82
N PHE A 90 4.23 -25.01 6.04
CA PHE A 90 4.23 -23.81 5.21
C PHE A 90 3.25 -23.94 4.04
N LEU A 91 2.45 -22.90 3.80
CA LEU A 91 1.51 -22.86 2.68
C LEU A 91 1.62 -21.53 1.93
N HIS A 92 1.69 -21.60 0.60
CA HIS A 92 1.55 -20.43 -0.28
C HIS A 92 0.17 -20.48 -0.94
N SER A 93 -0.69 -19.53 -0.60
CA SER A 93 -2.06 -19.42 -1.12
C SER A 93 -2.20 -18.22 -2.05
N GLN A 94 -2.93 -18.43 -3.15
CA GLN A 94 -3.28 -17.42 -4.15
C GLN A 94 -4.77 -17.54 -4.52
N PRO A 95 -5.42 -16.44 -4.93
CA PRO A 95 -6.81 -16.51 -5.39
C PRO A 95 -6.95 -17.43 -6.61
N PRO A 96 -8.15 -18.02 -6.84
CA PRO A 96 -9.40 -17.80 -6.11
C PRO A 96 -9.63 -18.74 -4.92
N VAL A 97 -8.69 -19.64 -4.60
CA VAL A 97 -8.87 -20.64 -3.55
C VAL A 97 -8.73 -19.97 -2.19
N GLU A 98 -9.77 -20.04 -1.36
CA GLU A 98 -9.69 -19.51 0.00
C GLU A 98 -8.72 -20.36 0.84
N PRO A 99 -7.71 -19.75 1.49
CA PRO A 99 -6.85 -20.47 2.41
C PRO A 99 -7.59 -20.84 3.70
N ASP A 100 -7.27 -22.01 4.26
CA ASP A 100 -7.66 -22.34 5.64
C ASP A 100 -6.76 -21.58 6.61
N LEU A 101 -7.26 -20.43 7.10
CA LEU A 101 -6.57 -19.59 8.08
C LEU A 101 -7.02 -19.88 9.52
N THR A 102 -7.76 -20.97 9.75
CA THR A 102 -8.21 -21.35 11.10
C THR A 102 -7.11 -22.02 11.93
N LYS A 103 -6.04 -22.45 11.28
CA LYS A 103 -4.91 -23.17 11.90
C LYS A 103 -3.61 -22.45 11.59
N GLY A 104 -2.88 -22.10 12.65
CA GLY A 104 -1.55 -21.51 12.54
C GLY A 104 -1.53 -20.02 12.23
N PHE A 105 -0.35 -19.52 11.91
CA PHE A 105 -0.11 -18.11 11.65
C PHE A 105 -0.13 -17.81 10.17
N SER A 106 -0.49 -16.58 9.81
CA SER A 106 -0.60 -16.20 8.41
C SER A 106 -0.16 -14.77 8.14
N VAL A 107 0.35 -14.57 6.93
CA VAL A 107 0.85 -13.29 6.43
C VAL A 107 0.16 -12.97 5.11
N PHE A 108 -0.48 -11.82 5.01
CA PHE A 108 -0.96 -11.28 3.74
C PHE A 108 0.07 -10.35 3.11
N THR A 109 0.38 -10.53 1.83
CA THR A 109 1.35 -9.68 1.10
C THR A 109 0.63 -8.55 0.35
N ALA A 110 0.12 -7.57 1.09
CA ALA A 110 -0.48 -6.36 0.54
C ALA A 110 0.59 -5.44 -0.05
N GLY A 111 0.29 -4.74 -1.14
CA GLY A 111 1.28 -3.85 -1.72
C GLY A 111 1.24 -3.74 -3.22
N SER A 112 2.30 -3.15 -3.74
CA SER A 112 2.50 -2.90 -5.15
C SER A 112 2.40 -4.18 -5.99
N ILE A 113 1.44 -4.18 -6.92
CA ILE A 113 1.36 -5.09 -8.07
C ILE A 113 1.29 -4.23 -9.34
N GLU A 114 0.38 -3.26 -9.34
CA GLU A 114 0.17 -2.25 -10.39
C GLU A 114 0.17 -2.85 -11.80
N MET A 115 -0.73 -3.80 -12.03
CA MET A 115 -0.87 -4.53 -13.30
C MET A 115 0.45 -5.14 -13.81
N GLY A 116 1.29 -5.60 -12.88
CA GLY A 116 2.57 -6.22 -13.19
C GLY A 116 3.73 -5.22 -13.34
N ARG A 117 3.57 -3.94 -13.01
CA ARG A 117 4.69 -2.97 -13.01
C ARG A 117 5.64 -3.15 -11.82
N ALA A 118 5.13 -3.65 -10.70
CA ALA A 118 5.94 -3.84 -9.49
C ALA A 118 6.88 -5.04 -9.63
N ILE A 119 8.08 -4.93 -9.05
CA ILE A 119 8.98 -6.08 -8.87
C ILE A 119 8.27 -7.22 -8.12
N LYS A 120 8.65 -8.47 -8.36
CA LYS A 120 8.02 -9.67 -7.75
C LYS A 120 8.41 -9.87 -6.28
N TRP A 121 8.23 -8.83 -5.47
CA TRP A 121 8.56 -8.84 -4.05
C TRP A 121 7.71 -9.86 -3.27
N GLN A 122 6.48 -10.16 -3.71
CA GLN A 122 5.64 -11.18 -3.09
C GLN A 122 6.28 -12.56 -3.18
N THR A 123 6.78 -12.94 -4.36
CA THR A 123 7.49 -14.21 -4.57
C THR A 123 8.74 -14.28 -3.70
N ARG A 124 9.54 -13.19 -3.65
CA ARG A 124 10.70 -13.13 -2.75
C ARG A 124 10.30 -13.32 -1.29
N LEU A 125 9.20 -12.71 -0.83
CA LEU A 125 8.74 -12.84 0.55
C LEU A 125 8.22 -14.25 0.86
N VAL A 126 7.53 -14.89 -0.08
CA VAL A 126 7.14 -16.31 0.02
C VAL A 126 8.39 -17.18 0.23
N ASP A 127 9.43 -17.02 -0.60
CA ASP A 127 10.67 -17.80 -0.48
C ASP A 127 11.40 -17.57 0.84
N VAL A 128 11.37 -16.33 1.34
CA VAL A 128 11.98 -15.97 2.63
C VAL A 128 11.23 -16.61 3.80
N LEU A 129 9.90 -16.57 3.78
CA LEU A 129 9.06 -17.05 4.88
C LEU A 129 8.81 -18.56 4.86
N ARG A 130 9.14 -19.26 3.76
CA ARG A 130 8.95 -20.71 3.62
C ARG A 130 9.48 -21.59 4.76
N PRO A 131 10.56 -21.23 5.49
CA PRO A 131 11.03 -22.02 6.62
C PRO A 131 10.16 -21.93 7.88
N LEU A 132 9.14 -21.07 7.89
CA LEU A 132 8.25 -20.88 9.03
C LEU A 132 6.94 -21.67 8.83
N PRO A 133 6.29 -22.12 9.93
CA PRO A 133 4.98 -22.76 9.89
C PRO A 133 3.86 -21.72 9.67
N VAL A 134 3.86 -21.07 8.51
CA VAL A 134 2.92 -19.98 8.18
C VAL A 134 2.22 -20.19 6.84
N THR A 135 1.00 -19.66 6.74
CA THR A 135 0.31 -19.50 5.46
C THR A 135 0.55 -18.09 4.90
N VAL A 136 1.15 -17.99 3.72
CA VAL A 136 1.33 -16.73 3.00
C VAL A 136 0.23 -16.56 1.97
N CYS A 137 -0.63 -15.54 2.17
CA CYS A 137 -1.69 -15.14 1.26
C CYS A 137 -1.13 -14.10 0.28
N ASN A 138 -0.91 -14.52 -0.97
CA ASN A 138 -0.34 -13.71 -2.03
C ASN A 138 -1.42 -13.34 -3.07
N PRO A 139 -1.84 -12.06 -3.17
CA PRO A 139 -2.88 -11.65 -4.11
C PRO A 139 -2.41 -11.58 -5.57
N ARG A 140 -1.10 -11.55 -5.85
CA ARG A 140 -0.57 -11.46 -7.21
C ARG A 140 -0.76 -12.79 -7.93
N ARG A 141 -1.52 -12.80 -9.05
CA ARG A 141 -1.74 -14.00 -9.88
C ARG A 141 -1.85 -13.72 -11.39
N GLY A 142 -1.04 -14.43 -12.16
CA GLY A 142 -1.22 -14.84 -13.55
C GLY A 142 -1.69 -13.81 -14.57
N MET A 143 -2.49 -14.30 -15.51
CA MET A 143 -3.07 -13.50 -16.59
C MET A 143 -4.28 -12.72 -16.08
N TRP A 144 -4.25 -11.40 -16.27
CA TRP A 144 -5.35 -10.49 -15.99
C TRP A 144 -5.95 -9.97 -17.30
N GLU A 145 -7.23 -10.20 -17.53
CA GLU A 145 -7.90 -9.68 -18.74
C GLU A 145 -8.16 -8.18 -18.60
N THR A 146 -7.43 -7.36 -19.37
CA THR A 146 -7.43 -5.89 -19.27
C THR A 146 -8.62 -5.19 -19.93
N HIS A 147 -9.40 -5.91 -20.74
CA HIS A 147 -10.56 -5.34 -21.45
C HIS A 147 -11.83 -5.22 -20.61
N LYS A 148 -11.82 -5.71 -19.37
CA LYS A 148 -12.94 -5.52 -18.46
C LYS A 148 -12.63 -4.30 -17.62
N THR A 149 -13.44 -3.24 -17.79
CA THR A 149 -13.43 -2.11 -16.85
C THR A 149 -13.53 -2.68 -15.43
N PRO A 150 -12.78 -2.17 -14.43
CA PRO A 150 -12.91 -2.57 -13.03
C PRO A 150 -14.25 -2.07 -12.45
N GLU A 151 -15.34 -2.54 -13.04
CA GLU A 151 -16.69 -2.30 -12.57
C GLU A 151 -17.04 -3.44 -11.62
N ALA A 152 -17.77 -3.10 -10.56
CA ALA A 152 -18.20 -4.06 -9.54
C ALA A 152 -19.00 -5.24 -10.12
N ASN A 153 -19.43 -5.19 -11.39
CA ASN A 153 -20.20 -6.25 -12.06
C ASN A 153 -19.34 -7.32 -12.75
N ASP A 154 -18.01 -7.18 -12.83
CA ASP A 154 -17.14 -8.25 -13.33
C ASP A 154 -16.90 -9.30 -12.23
N ASN A 155 -17.36 -10.53 -12.47
CA ASN A 155 -17.21 -11.65 -11.55
C ASN A 155 -15.74 -11.99 -11.22
N ALA A 156 -14.82 -11.91 -12.18
CA ALA A 156 -13.41 -12.20 -11.95
C ALA A 156 -12.76 -11.14 -11.04
N PHE A 157 -13.14 -9.88 -11.25
CA PHE A 157 -12.76 -8.77 -10.38
C PHE A 157 -13.36 -8.90 -8.98
N GLN A 158 -14.65 -9.21 -8.88
CA GLN A 158 -15.29 -9.45 -7.58
C GLN A 158 -14.64 -10.58 -6.80
N VAL A 159 -14.34 -11.71 -7.45
CA VAL A 159 -13.69 -12.86 -6.79
C VAL A 159 -12.31 -12.46 -6.26
N GLN A 160 -11.52 -11.73 -7.04
CA GLN A 160 -10.22 -11.20 -6.59
C GLN A 160 -10.39 -10.31 -5.36
N VAL A 161 -11.22 -9.27 -5.45
CA VAL A 161 -11.37 -8.27 -4.39
C VAL A 161 -11.97 -8.90 -3.13
N LYS A 162 -12.95 -9.80 -3.26
CA LYS A 162 -13.54 -10.52 -2.12
C LYS A 162 -12.51 -11.42 -1.44
N TRP A 163 -11.68 -12.12 -2.22
CA TRP A 163 -10.59 -12.93 -1.67
C TRP A 163 -9.58 -12.07 -0.91
N GLU A 164 -9.17 -10.94 -1.48
CA GLU A 164 -8.25 -9.98 -0.84
C GLU A 164 -8.81 -9.46 0.47
N LEU A 165 -10.06 -8.99 0.49
CA LEU A 165 -10.72 -8.50 1.68
C LEU A 165 -10.89 -9.59 2.76
N SER A 166 -11.29 -10.80 2.37
CA SER A 166 -11.44 -11.96 3.26
C SER A 166 -10.09 -12.33 3.92
N CYS A 167 -9.01 -12.37 3.15
CA CYS A 167 -7.68 -12.64 3.66
C CYS A 167 -7.18 -11.49 4.55
N LEU A 168 -7.27 -10.23 4.11
CA LEU A 168 -6.91 -9.05 4.90
C LEU A 168 -7.59 -9.05 6.27
N GLU A 169 -8.86 -9.46 6.35
CA GLU A 169 -9.60 -9.59 7.60
C GLU A 169 -9.06 -10.70 8.51
N LYS A 170 -8.77 -11.87 7.96
CA LYS A 170 -8.48 -13.09 8.72
C LYS A 170 -7.01 -13.29 9.08
N VAL A 171 -6.06 -12.76 8.32
CA VAL A 171 -4.64 -13.05 8.56
C VAL A 171 -4.13 -12.52 9.90
N SER A 172 -3.11 -13.21 10.44
CA SER A 172 -2.41 -12.81 11.68
C SER A 172 -1.60 -11.53 11.48
N VAL A 173 -0.97 -11.37 10.31
CA VAL A 173 -0.11 -10.22 9.94
C VAL A 173 -0.42 -9.76 8.52
N ILE A 174 -0.48 -8.46 8.32
CA ILE A 174 -0.55 -7.82 7.01
C ILE A 174 0.78 -7.10 6.76
N CYS A 175 1.51 -7.56 5.75
CA CYS A 175 2.68 -6.87 5.24
C CYS A 175 2.23 -5.93 4.11
N PHE A 176 2.54 -4.63 4.23
CA PHE A 176 2.41 -3.68 3.14
C PHE A 176 3.79 -3.36 2.55
N TYR A 177 3.97 -3.62 1.26
CA TYR A 177 5.19 -3.22 0.53
C TYR A 177 4.87 -2.20 -0.57
N PHE A 178 5.56 -1.06 -0.53
CA PHE A 178 5.46 -0.03 -1.56
C PHE A 178 6.69 -0.09 -2.47
N ASP A 179 6.50 -0.47 -3.73
CA ASP A 179 7.53 -0.32 -4.75
C ASP A 179 7.66 1.16 -5.13
N ARG A 180 8.88 1.70 -5.09
CA ARG A 180 9.11 3.13 -5.35
C ARG A 180 8.77 3.54 -6.80
N GLU A 181 8.71 2.58 -7.72
CA GLU A 181 8.28 2.82 -9.11
C GLU A 181 6.78 2.65 -9.30
N THR A 182 6.00 2.56 -8.23
CA THR A 182 4.54 2.40 -8.27
C THR A 182 3.80 3.59 -7.66
N LEU A 183 2.51 3.73 -8.00
CA LEU A 183 1.59 4.69 -7.38
C LEU A 183 0.83 4.07 -6.20
N SER A 184 0.50 2.78 -6.31
CA SER A 184 -0.17 1.97 -5.28
C SER A 184 -1.42 2.59 -4.63
N PRO A 185 -2.40 3.10 -5.40
CA PRO A 185 -3.57 3.78 -4.84
C PRO A 185 -4.45 2.86 -3.97
N VAL A 186 -4.68 1.62 -4.41
CA VAL A 186 -5.46 0.63 -3.65
C VAL A 186 -4.73 0.25 -2.36
N THR A 187 -3.41 0.04 -2.43
CA THR A 187 -2.59 -0.22 -1.24
C THR A 187 -2.64 0.92 -0.22
N LEU A 188 -2.66 2.18 -0.67
CA LEU A 188 -2.80 3.34 0.24
C LEU A 188 -4.18 3.34 0.92
N LEU A 189 -5.24 2.97 0.19
CA LEU A 189 -6.59 2.80 0.75
C LEU A 189 -6.61 1.68 1.80
N GLU A 190 -6.06 0.52 1.47
CA GLU A 190 -5.97 -0.65 2.36
C GLU A 190 -5.14 -0.35 3.62
N LEU A 191 -4.01 0.35 3.48
CA LEU A 191 -3.23 0.78 4.64
C LEU A 191 -4.09 1.67 5.56
N GLY A 192 -4.84 2.62 5.00
CA GLY A 192 -5.78 3.43 5.76
C GLY A 192 -6.83 2.61 6.50
N LEU A 193 -7.38 1.59 5.83
CA LEU A 193 -8.37 0.68 6.41
C LEU A 193 -7.79 -0.13 7.58
N TRP A 194 -6.57 -0.64 7.45
CA TRP A 194 -5.98 -1.59 8.41
C TRP A 194 -4.99 -0.97 9.42
N ALA A 195 -4.64 0.31 9.31
CA ALA A 195 -3.62 0.95 10.15
C ALA A 195 -3.85 0.78 11.67
N HIS A 196 -5.11 0.74 12.11
CA HIS A 196 -5.47 0.64 13.52
C HIS A 196 -5.49 -0.81 14.06
N SER A 197 -5.36 -1.81 13.19
CA SER A 197 -5.64 -3.23 13.51
C SER A 197 -4.58 -3.94 14.36
N LYS A 198 -3.43 -3.31 14.59
CA LYS A 198 -2.29 -3.89 15.34
C LYS A 198 -1.77 -5.21 14.75
N LYS A 199 -1.99 -5.45 13.45
CA LYS A 199 -1.41 -6.58 12.71
C LYS A 199 -0.62 -6.14 11.48
N VAL A 200 -0.31 -4.85 11.36
CA VAL A 200 0.30 -4.28 10.17
C VAL A 200 1.81 -4.10 10.37
N VAL A 201 2.58 -4.43 9.34
CA VAL A 201 4.00 -4.07 9.16
C VAL A 201 4.14 -3.42 7.78
N VAL A 202 4.91 -2.33 7.67
CA VAL A 202 5.07 -1.57 6.42
C VAL A 202 6.53 -1.54 5.99
N CYS A 203 6.78 -1.81 4.71
CA CYS A 203 8.01 -1.49 4.00
C CYS A 203 7.74 -0.42 2.96
N CYS A 204 8.37 0.73 3.10
CA CYS A 204 8.25 1.84 2.15
C CYS A 204 9.64 2.42 1.88
N PRO A 205 10.32 1.95 0.81
CA PRO A 205 11.63 2.46 0.42
C PRO A 205 11.62 3.95 0.14
N THR A 206 12.76 4.57 0.46
CA THR A 206 13.02 5.97 0.12
C THR A 206 12.81 6.19 -1.38
N GLY A 207 12.08 7.26 -1.72
CA GLY A 207 11.73 7.61 -3.10
C GLY A 207 10.31 7.24 -3.54
N PHE A 208 9.55 6.47 -2.74
CA PHE A 208 8.12 6.30 -3.01
C PHE A 208 7.37 7.65 -2.90
N TRP A 209 6.56 7.98 -3.92
CA TRP A 209 6.00 9.32 -4.11
C TRP A 209 5.09 9.83 -2.96
N LYS A 210 4.48 8.92 -2.19
CA LYS A 210 3.70 9.23 -0.97
C LYS A 210 4.39 8.76 0.32
N GLY A 211 5.69 8.46 0.29
CA GLY A 211 6.43 7.90 1.43
C GLY A 211 6.30 8.73 2.72
N GLY A 212 6.32 10.06 2.62
CA GLY A 212 6.09 10.93 3.78
C GLY A 212 4.70 10.77 4.42
N ASN A 213 3.66 10.54 3.62
CA ASN A 213 2.31 10.30 4.13
C ASN A 213 2.22 8.93 4.81
N VAL A 214 2.80 7.91 4.18
CA VAL A 214 2.89 6.55 4.73
C VAL A 214 3.60 6.57 6.09
N ARG A 215 4.75 7.25 6.17
CA ARG A 215 5.53 7.39 7.42
C ARG A 215 4.73 8.02 8.56
N ILE A 216 4.07 9.15 8.31
CA ILE A 216 3.26 9.84 9.33
C ILE A 216 2.09 8.96 9.81
N VAL A 217 1.45 8.19 8.92
CA VAL A 217 0.42 7.22 9.31
C VAL A 217 1.02 6.13 10.20
N CYS A 218 2.16 5.57 9.83
CA CYS A 218 2.81 4.53 10.64
C CYS A 218 3.19 5.04 12.03
N GLU A 219 3.80 6.22 12.12
CA GLU A 219 4.13 6.88 13.39
C GLU A 219 2.88 7.10 14.24
N ARG A 220 1.79 7.59 13.65
CA ARG A 220 0.53 7.86 14.36
C ARG A 220 -0.08 6.60 14.99
N TYR A 221 -0.02 5.46 14.30
CA TYR A 221 -0.66 4.22 14.76
C TYR A 221 0.30 3.26 15.46
N GLY A 222 1.60 3.60 15.54
CA GLY A 222 2.64 2.74 16.09
C GLY A 222 2.89 1.50 15.22
N ILE A 223 2.85 1.65 13.91
CA ILE A 223 3.08 0.57 12.95
C ILE A 223 4.60 0.43 12.71
N PRO A 224 5.18 -0.77 12.82
CA PRO A 224 6.56 -1.02 12.40
C PRO A 224 6.80 -0.60 10.95
N PHE A 225 7.84 0.20 10.74
CA PHE A 225 8.17 0.80 9.45
C PHE A 225 9.61 0.44 9.06
N ALA A 226 9.76 -0.20 7.90
CA ALA A 226 11.03 -0.54 7.27
C ALA A 226 11.26 0.31 6.01
N GLU A 227 12.51 0.67 5.73
CA GLU A 227 12.91 1.31 4.47
C GLU A 227 13.42 0.29 3.44
N THR A 228 13.77 -0.91 3.88
CA THR A 228 14.30 -1.96 3.00
C THR A 228 13.58 -3.28 3.19
N PHE A 229 13.66 -4.15 2.17
CA PHE A 229 13.13 -5.50 2.25
C PHE A 229 13.84 -6.33 3.34
N SER A 230 15.15 -6.14 3.54
CA SER A 230 15.91 -6.82 4.59
C SER A 230 15.46 -6.45 6.01
N GLU A 231 15.01 -5.19 6.21
CA GLU A 231 14.43 -4.72 7.48
C GLU A 231 12.97 -5.15 7.67
N LEU A 232 12.22 -5.33 6.58
CA LEU A 232 10.83 -5.76 6.63
C LEU A 232 10.68 -7.15 7.28
N VAL A 233 11.53 -8.10 6.89
CA VAL A 233 11.43 -9.50 7.30
C VAL A 233 11.49 -9.70 8.82
N PRO A 234 12.46 -9.14 9.56
CA PRO A 234 12.47 -9.26 11.01
C PRO A 234 11.25 -8.61 11.69
N GLU A 235 10.68 -7.52 11.15
CA GLU A 235 9.45 -6.93 11.69
C GLU A 235 8.23 -7.83 11.49
N ILE A 236 8.15 -8.56 10.36
CA ILE A 236 7.11 -9.58 10.14
C ILE A 236 7.26 -10.71 11.17
N VAL A 237 8.47 -11.26 11.34
CA VAL A 237 8.73 -12.36 12.28
C VAL A 237 8.43 -11.94 13.72
N LYS A 238 8.85 -10.74 14.12
CA LYS A 238 8.53 -10.16 15.43
C LYS A 238 7.02 -10.03 15.64
N MET A 239 6.29 -9.49 14.66
CA MET A 239 4.83 -9.39 14.74
C MET A 239 4.18 -10.78 14.86
N LEU A 240 4.68 -11.80 14.14
CA LEU A 240 4.19 -13.18 14.27
C LEU A 240 4.40 -13.72 15.70
N HIS A 241 5.56 -13.47 16.31
CA HIS A 241 5.81 -13.83 17.71
C HIS A 241 4.89 -13.07 18.68
N GLU A 242 4.65 -11.78 18.45
CA GLU A 242 3.68 -10.99 19.23
C GLU A 242 2.24 -11.52 19.11
N LYS A 243 1.91 -12.21 17.99
CA LYS A 243 0.65 -12.93 17.83
C LYS A 243 0.63 -14.32 18.46
N GLY A 244 1.74 -14.80 19.01
CA GLY A 244 1.85 -16.07 19.73
C GLY A 244 2.56 -17.18 18.97
N MET A 245 3.22 -16.89 17.84
CA MET A 245 4.09 -17.87 17.18
C MET A 245 5.26 -18.20 18.09
N ASP A 246 5.62 -19.49 18.19
CA ASP A 246 6.73 -19.94 19.03
C ASP A 246 8.03 -19.24 18.63
N SER A 247 8.77 -18.72 19.63
CA SER A 247 10.00 -17.96 19.43
C SER A 247 11.16 -18.79 18.91
N GLN A 248 11.07 -20.13 18.92
CA GLN A 248 12.04 -21.00 18.26
C GLN A 248 12.06 -20.78 16.72
N TRP A 249 10.92 -20.34 16.15
CA TRP A 249 10.79 -20.10 14.73
C TRP A 249 11.39 -18.75 14.35
N THR A 250 12.64 -18.80 13.90
CA THR A 250 13.42 -17.63 13.48
C THR A 250 13.95 -17.82 12.07
N LEU A 251 14.37 -16.72 11.44
CA LEU A 251 15.00 -16.74 10.12
C LEU A 251 16.44 -16.20 10.22
N PRO A 252 17.38 -16.72 9.42
CA PRO A 252 18.68 -16.09 9.25
C PRO A 252 18.53 -14.66 8.75
N ALA A 253 19.48 -13.79 9.10
CA ALA A 253 19.49 -12.42 8.59
C ALA A 253 19.68 -12.40 7.06
N LEU A 254 18.88 -11.60 6.38
CA LEU A 254 19.10 -11.30 4.97
C LEU A 254 20.28 -10.32 4.82
N PRO A 255 21.05 -10.41 3.72
CA PRO A 255 22.10 -9.45 3.46
C PRO A 255 21.50 -8.03 3.35
N VAL A 256 22.17 -7.06 3.97
CA VAL A 256 21.77 -5.65 3.85
C VAL A 256 22.22 -5.15 2.48
N VAL A 257 21.25 -4.80 1.66
CA VAL A 257 21.49 -4.23 0.34
C VAL A 257 21.13 -2.75 0.39
N LYS A 258 22.07 -1.88 0.04
CA LYS A 258 21.77 -0.45 -0.12
C LYS A 258 21.02 -0.25 -1.43
N PRO A 259 19.79 0.30 -1.41
CA PRO A 259 19.07 0.64 -2.63
C PRO A 259 19.90 1.61 -3.48
N LEU A 260 19.90 1.41 -4.79
CA LEU A 260 20.55 2.35 -5.72
C LEU A 260 19.74 3.66 -5.79
N PRO A 261 20.41 4.83 -5.93
CA PRO A 261 19.71 6.10 -6.04
C PRO A 261 18.79 6.15 -7.28
N LYS A 262 17.78 7.02 -7.25
CA LYS A 262 16.97 7.32 -8.44
C LYS A 262 17.72 8.38 -9.24
N ASN A 263 18.09 8.05 -10.48
CA ASN A 263 18.69 9.01 -11.43
C ASN A 263 17.69 10.09 -11.83
#